data_AF-A0A348NJ89-F1
#
_entry.id   AF-A0A348NJ89-F1
#
_cell.length_a   1.000
_cell.length_b   1.000
_cell.length_c   1.000
_cell.angle_alpha   90.00
_cell.angle_beta   90.00
_cell.angle_gamma   90.00
#
_symmetry.space_group_name_H-M   'P 1'
#
loop_
_entity.id
_entity.type
_entity.pdbx_description
1 polymer ?
#
loop_
_entity_poly.entity_id
_entity_poly.type
_entity_poly.pdbx_seq_one_letter_code
_entity_poly.pdbx_strand_id
1 'polypeptide(L)'
;MKYCSTCGKELADNAVSCPNCGFVFPRSGTVSGINDAPSFGYALLGFFIPLIGIILYVIWKPTTPLRAKSAGKGALTAIILGIILGIISGVITALGAGYYGY
;
A
#
# COMPACT_ATOMS: atom_id res chain seq x y z
N MET A 1 -22.66 3.70 -30.18
CA MET A 1 -23.00 5.05 -29.68
C MET A 1 -22.95 5.06 -28.17
N LYS A 2 -22.11 5.94 -27.60
CA LYS A 2 -21.95 6.12 -26.16
C LYS A 2 -22.66 7.39 -25.74
N TYR A 3 -23.16 7.42 -24.50
CA TYR A 3 -23.81 8.59 -23.91
C TYR A 3 -23.04 9.03 -22.67
N CYS A 4 -22.99 10.32 -22.42
CA CYS A 4 -22.41 10.84 -21.18
C CYS A 4 -23.32 10.50 -19.99
N SER A 5 -22.75 9.92 -18.93
CA SER A 5 -23.47 9.56 -17.69
C SER A 5 -23.96 10.77 -16.88
N THR A 6 -23.41 11.96 -17.13
CA THR A 6 -23.76 13.17 -16.37
C THR A 6 -24.76 14.06 -17.11
N CYS A 7 -24.64 14.18 -18.44
CA CYS A 7 -25.48 15.09 -19.23
C CYS A 7 -26.40 14.39 -20.24
N GLY A 8 -26.28 13.07 -20.42
CA GLY A 8 -27.14 12.28 -21.31
C GLY A 8 -26.93 12.53 -22.80
N LYS A 9 -25.96 13.36 -23.21
CA LYS A 9 -25.70 13.65 -24.62
C LYS A 9 -24.87 12.56 -25.28
N GLU A 10 -25.09 12.40 -26.59
CA GLU A 10 -24.31 11.51 -27.45
C GLU A 10 -22.85 11.92 -27.47
N LEU A 11 -21.99 10.91 -27.40
CA LEU A 11 -20.55 11.06 -27.31
C LEU A 11 -19.90 10.22 -28.40
N ALA A 12 -18.91 10.81 -29.09
CA ALA A 12 -18.08 10.09 -30.04
C ALA A 12 -17.36 8.93 -29.35
N ASP A 13 -17.18 7.80 -30.05
CA ASP A 13 -16.69 6.55 -29.45
C ASP A 13 -15.29 6.66 -28.81
N ASN A 14 -14.52 7.68 -29.18
CA ASN A 14 -13.17 8.03 -28.72
C ASN A 14 -13.07 9.33 -27.91
N ALA A 15 -14.18 9.94 -27.50
CA ALA A 15 -14.15 11.19 -26.75
C ALA A 15 -13.61 10.98 -25.32
N VAL A 16 -12.62 11.80 -24.98
CA VAL A 16 -11.87 11.79 -23.72
C VAL A 16 -12.60 12.56 -22.62
N SER A 17 -13.32 13.59 -23.06
CA SER A 17 -14.12 14.47 -22.23
C SER A 17 -15.40 14.84 -22.97
N CYS A 18 -16.43 15.12 -22.20
CA CYS A 18 -17.71 15.62 -22.66
C CYS A 18 -17.58 17.09 -23.06
N PRO A 19 -17.75 17.49 -24.33
CA PRO A 19 -17.63 18.89 -24.75
C PRO A 19 -18.78 19.77 -24.23
N ASN A 20 -19.89 19.17 -23.80
CA ASN A 20 -21.04 19.92 -23.30
C ASN A 20 -21.00 20.17 -21.79
N CYS A 21 -20.40 19.24 -21.02
CA CYS A 21 -20.47 19.21 -19.57
C CYS A 21 -19.10 19.21 -18.89
N GLY A 22 -18.02 19.05 -19.65
CA GLY A 22 -16.65 19.02 -19.13
C GLY A 22 -16.29 17.73 -18.38
N PHE A 23 -17.21 16.77 -18.23
CA PHE A 23 -16.94 15.49 -17.57
C PHE A 23 -15.86 14.71 -18.33
N VAL A 24 -14.76 14.40 -17.65
CA VAL A 24 -13.64 13.63 -18.21
C VAL A 24 -13.89 12.16 -17.90
N PHE A 25 -13.95 11.33 -18.95
CA PHE A 25 -14.12 9.89 -18.76
C PHE A 25 -12.78 9.28 -18.36
N PRO A 26 -12.73 8.42 -17.34
CA PRO A 26 -11.53 7.64 -17.08
C PRO A 26 -11.29 6.76 -18.32
N ARG A 27 -10.23 7.06 -19.07
CA ARG A 27 -9.87 6.27 -20.26
C ARG A 27 -9.64 4.83 -19.80
N SER A 28 -10.47 3.92 -20.31
CA SER A 28 -10.17 2.49 -20.28
C SER A 28 -9.03 2.24 -21.27
N GLY A 29 -7.80 2.49 -20.80
CA GLY A 29 -6.61 2.54 -21.62
C GLY A 29 -5.53 3.34 -20.88
N THR A 30 -4.77 2.61 -20.05
CA THR A 30 -3.52 3.03 -19.42
C THR A 30 -3.63 3.75 -18.07
N VAL A 31 -4.00 3.00 -17.03
CA VAL A 31 -3.03 2.82 -15.92
C VAL A 31 -2.32 1.49 -16.20
N SER A 32 -1.49 1.49 -17.23
CA SER A 32 -0.64 0.36 -17.60
C SER A 32 0.76 0.93 -17.67
N GLY A 33 1.53 0.68 -16.63
CA GLY A 33 2.85 1.28 -16.43
C GLY A 33 3.37 1.09 -15.01
N ILE A 34 2.50 0.69 -14.07
CA ILE A 34 2.97 0.03 -12.87
C ILE A 34 2.63 -1.44 -13.01
N ASN A 35 3.67 -2.24 -13.20
CA ASN A 35 3.60 -3.68 -13.07
C ASN A 35 3.18 -3.93 -11.63
N ASP A 36 1.90 -4.20 -11.40
CA ASP A 36 1.36 -4.56 -10.10
C ASP A 36 1.83 -5.96 -9.72
N ALA A 37 3.12 -6.06 -9.44
CA ALA A 37 3.77 -7.26 -8.98
C ALA A 37 4.15 -7.08 -7.52
N PRO A 38 4.02 -8.12 -6.69
CA PRO A 38 4.59 -8.09 -5.36
C PRO A 38 6.09 -7.83 -5.48
N SER A 39 6.56 -6.77 -4.84
CA SER A 39 7.99 -6.41 -4.88
C SER A 39 8.58 -6.58 -3.49
N PHE A 40 9.57 -7.47 -3.40
CA PHE A 40 10.26 -7.76 -2.15
C PHE A 40 10.87 -6.49 -1.52
N GLY A 41 11.39 -5.57 -2.34
CA GLY A 41 11.95 -4.30 -1.86
C GLY A 41 10.97 -3.46 -1.05
N TYR A 42 9.67 -3.44 -1.40
CA TYR A 42 8.67 -2.71 -0.61
C TYR A 42 8.33 -3.38 0.72
N ALA A 43 8.37 -4.71 0.77
CA ALA A 43 8.25 -5.44 2.02
C ALA A 43 9.45 -5.16 2.93
N LEU A 44 10.67 -5.14 2.38
CA LEU A 44 11.87 -4.82 3.14
C LEU A 44 11.86 -3.37 3.64
N LEU A 45 11.44 -2.42 2.81
CA LEU A 45 11.32 -1.02 3.21
C LEU A 45 10.31 -0.83 4.36
N GLY A 46 9.17 -1.51 4.27
CA GLY A 46 8.17 -1.55 5.34
C GLY A 46 8.71 -2.21 6.62
N PHE A 47 9.60 -3.20 6.50
CA PHE A 47 10.22 -3.84 7.64
C PHE A 47 11.18 -2.89 8.40
N PHE A 48 12.06 -2.17 7.69
CA PHE A 48 12.98 -1.23 8.34
C PHE A 48 12.30 0.02 8.87
N ILE A 49 11.25 0.50 8.19
CA ILE A 49 10.52 1.72 8.56
C ILE A 49 9.01 1.42 8.52
N PRO A 50 8.44 0.85 9.59
CA PRO A 50 7.03 0.41 9.62
C PRO A 50 6.03 1.53 9.33
N LEU A 51 6.32 2.77 9.72
CA LEU A 51 5.48 3.94 9.41
C LEU A 51 5.36 4.17 7.89
N ILE A 52 6.46 4.10 7.15
CA ILE A 52 6.47 4.28 5.69
C ILE A 52 5.71 3.13 5.03
N GLY A 53 5.85 1.90 5.53
CA GLY A 53 5.12 0.74 5.01
C GLY A 53 3.59 0.88 5.13
N ILE A 54 3.09 1.41 6.25
CA ILE A 54 1.65 1.67 6.45
C ILE A 54 1.16 2.82 5.56
N ILE A 55 1.93 3.91 5.45
CA ILE A 55 1.58 5.04 4.57
C ILE A 55 1.49 4.59 3.11
N LEU A 56 2.50 3.87 2.62
CA LEU A 56 2.51 3.29 1.26
C LEU A 56 1.31 2.37 1.04
N TYR A 57 0.94 1.56 2.03
CA TYR A 57 -0.24 0.69 1.94
C TYR A 57 -1.54 1.46 1.71
N VAL A 58 -1.73 2.60 2.38
CA VAL A 58 -2.94 3.43 2.21
C VAL A 58 -2.95 4.14 0.86
N ILE A 59 -1.83 4.75 0.46
CA ILE A 59 -1.72 5.50 -0.80
C ILE A 59 -1.88 4.58 -2.02
N TRP A 60 -1.35 3.35 -1.95
CA TRP A 60 -1.38 2.39 -3.06
C TRP A 60 -2.59 1.45 -3.04
N LYS A 61 -3.47 1.56 -2.05
CA LYS A 61 -4.68 0.73 -1.98
C LYS A 61 -5.59 0.85 -3.22
N PRO A 62 -5.88 2.05 -3.76
CA PRO A 62 -6.75 2.19 -4.93
C PRO A 62 -6.03 1.99 -6.27
N THR A 63 -4.69 2.08 -6.31
CA THR A 63 -3.92 2.12 -7.57
C THR A 63 -3.08 0.87 -7.82
N THR A 64 -2.44 0.29 -6.79
CA THR A 64 -1.45 -0.80 -6.93
C THR A 64 -1.53 -1.81 -5.77
N PRO A 65 -2.64 -2.57 -5.65
CA PRO A 65 -3.00 -3.31 -4.44
C PRO A 65 -2.01 -4.44 -4.07
N LEU A 66 -1.31 -5.03 -5.04
CA LEU A 66 -0.33 -6.09 -4.80
C LEU A 66 0.97 -5.56 -4.17
N ARG A 67 1.41 -4.38 -4.61
CA ARG A 67 2.55 -3.66 -4.02
C ARG A 67 2.22 -3.13 -2.63
N ALA A 68 1.02 -2.57 -2.48
CA ALA A 68 0.50 -2.13 -1.19
C ALA A 68 0.54 -3.28 -0.16
N LYS A 69 0.02 -4.47 -0.51
CA LYS A 69 0.04 -5.64 0.37
C LYS A 69 1.44 -6.07 0.76
N SER A 70 2.42 -5.95 -0.13
CA SER A 70 3.82 -6.29 0.15
C SER A 70 4.44 -5.36 1.20
N ALA A 71 4.25 -4.04 1.03
CA ALA A 71 4.70 -3.02 1.99
C ALA A 71 4.02 -3.17 3.36
N GLY A 72 2.70 -3.39 3.37
CA GLY A 72 1.92 -3.58 4.59
C GLY A 72 2.31 -4.85 5.36
N LYS A 73 2.56 -5.97 4.65
CA LYS A 73 3.07 -7.21 5.28
C LYS A 73 4.43 -7.00 5.93
N GLY A 74 5.35 -6.31 5.24
CA GLY A 74 6.67 -5.99 5.79
C GLY A 74 6.62 -5.17 7.08
N ALA A 75 5.78 -4.13 7.11
CA ALA A 75 5.58 -3.32 8.31
C ALA A 75 4.99 -4.12 9.49
N LEU A 76 4.00 -4.97 9.21
CA LEU A 76 3.40 -5.82 10.24
C LEU A 76 4.42 -6.80 10.82
N THR A 77 5.24 -7.42 9.97
CA THR A 77 6.28 -8.35 10.37
C THR A 77 7.32 -7.69 11.28
N ALA A 78 7.72 -6.45 11.02
CA ALA A 78 8.66 -5.71 11.89
C ALA A 78 8.11 -5.44 13.29
N ILE A 79 6.84 -5.02 13.38
CA ILE A 79 6.19 -4.77 14.66
C ILE A 79 6.12 -6.06 15.48
N ILE A 80 5.69 -7.17 14.85
CA ILE A 80 5.56 -8.47 15.51
C ILE A 80 6.93 -8.96 16.00
N LEU A 81 7.97 -8.91 15.16
CA LEU A 81 9.33 -9.31 15.55
C LEU A 81 9.89 -8.45 16.68
N GLY A 82 9.66 -7.13 16.64
CA GLY A 82 10.09 -6.23 17.71
C GLY A 82 9.46 -6.57 19.06
N ILE A 83 8.16 -6.89 19.08
CA ILE A 83 7.46 -7.29 20.31
C ILE A 83 8.01 -8.61 20.84
N ILE A 84 8.18 -9.63 19.99
CA ILE A 84 8.69 -10.95 20.38
C ILE A 84 10.10 -10.83 20.96
N LEU A 85 11.01 -10.13 20.26
CA LEU A 85 12.38 -9.93 20.72
C LEU A 85 12.44 -9.08 21.99
N GLY A 86 11.59 -8.06 22.12
CA GLY A 86 11.47 -7.26 23.33
C GLY A 86 11.05 -8.07 24.55
N ILE A 87 10.07 -8.97 24.40
CA ILE A 87 9.63 -9.86 25.48
C ILE A 87 10.76 -10.83 25.86
N ILE A 88 11.38 -11.48 24.87
CA ILE A 88 12.46 -12.45 25.12
C ILE A 88 13.65 -11.77 25.80
N SER A 89 14.12 -10.64 25.28
CA SER A 89 15.22 -9.88 25.89
C SER A 89 14.86 -9.34 27.27
N GLY A 90 13.62 -8.89 27.49
CA GLY A 90 13.13 -8.48 28.79
C GLY A 90 13.15 -9.61 29.82
N VAL A 91 12.71 -10.81 29.44
CA VAL A 91 12.75 -12.01 30.31
C VAL A 91 14.18 -12.44 30.59
N ILE A 92 15.05 -12.50 29.56
CA ILE A 92 16.46 -12.84 29.75
C ILE A 92 17.16 -11.82 30.65
N THR A 93 16.87 -10.53 30.48
CA THR A 93 17.45 -9.47 31.32
C THR A 93 16.90 -9.53 32.75
N ALA A 94 15.63 -9.84 32.95
CA ALA A 94 15.04 -9.98 34.29
C ALA A 94 15.60 -11.20 35.05
N LEU A 95 15.72 -12.35 34.39
CA LEU A 95 16.34 -13.55 34.96
C LEU A 95 17.86 -13.36 35.14
N GLY A 96 18.51 -12.70 34.18
CA GLY A 96 19.93 -12.41 34.18
C GLY A 96 20.33 -11.35 35.19
N ALA A 97 19.58 -10.26 35.37
CA ALA A 97 19.81 -9.29 36.43
C ALA A 97 19.62 -9.92 37.82
N GLY A 98 18.70 -10.88 37.94
CA GLY A 98 18.62 -11.76 39.11
C GLY A 98 19.80 -12.71 39.28
N TYR A 99 20.59 -12.97 38.22
CA TYR A 99 21.78 -13.84 38.25
C TYR A 99 23.10 -13.06 38.42
N TYR A 100 23.22 -11.86 37.83
CA TYR A 100 24.37 -10.94 37.91
C TYR A 100 24.29 -9.97 39.10
N GLY A 101 23.17 -9.94 39.83
CA GLY A 101 22.92 -9.09 40.99
C GLY A 101 23.14 -9.75 42.36
N TYR A 102 23.66 -10.99 42.41
CA TYR A 102 24.18 -11.64 43.61
C TYR A 102 25.71 -11.61 43.62
#